data_AF-A0A7C6AH41-F1
#
_entry.id   AF-A0A7C6AH41-F1
#
_cell.length_a   1.000
_cell.length_b   1.000
_cell.length_c   1.000
_cell.angle_alpha   90.00
_cell.angle_beta   90.00
_cell.angle_gamma   90.00
#
_symmetry.space_group_name_H-M   'P 1'
#
loop_
_entity.id
_entity.type
_entity.pdbx_description
1 polymer ?
#
loop_
_entity_poly.entity_id
_entity_poly.type
_entity_poly.pdbx_seq_one_letter_code
_entity_poly.pdbx_strand_id
1 'polypeptide(L)' 'MRVLQIHCYKFSYEVRKETPVAEQPPNPRGEDLNDVLVCFICYEKNDENREDEIAEKFLENLGIDVERIGCRRVLL' A
#
# COMPACT_ATOMS: atom_id res chain seq x y z
N MET A 1 3.42 4.40 -12.06
CA MET A 1 2.72 3.87 -10.88
C MET A 1 1.96 5.04 -10.30
N ARG A 2 0.70 4.83 -9.94
CA ARG A 2 -0.13 5.84 -9.29
C ARG A 2 -0.44 5.40 -7.86
N VAL A 3 -0.35 6.34 -6.93
CA VAL A 3 -0.58 6.08 -5.51
C VAL A 3 -1.58 7.09 -4.97
N LEU A 4 -2.60 6.59 -4.27
CA LEU A 4 -3.47 7.39 -3.40
C LEU A 4 -3.17 7.04 -1.95
N GLN A 5 -2.73 8.04 -1.18
CA GLN A 5 -2.47 7.89 0.24
C GLN A 5 -3.64 8.46 1.05
N ILE A 6 -4.08 7.72 2.08
CA ILE A 6 -5.13 8.15 3.00
C ILE A 6 -4.67 7.85 4.43
N HIS A 7 -4.52 8.90 5.25
CA HIS A 7 -4.31 8.73 6.69
C HIS A 7 -5.64 8.44 7.37
N CYS A 8 -5.74 7.28 7.98
CA CYS A 8 -6.96 6.77 8.58
C CYS A 8 -6.78 6.65 10.09
N TYR A 9 -7.75 7.17 10.85
CA TYR A 9 -7.88 6.85 12.28
C TYR A 9 -8.12 5.35 12.49
N LYS A 10 -8.98 4.75 11.64
CA LYS A 10 -9.25 3.31 11.61
C LYS A 10 -9.43 2.85 10.16
N PHE A 11 -8.85 1.70 9.82
CA PHE A 11 -9.03 1.03 8.55
C PHE A 11 -9.11 -0.48 8.76
N SER A 12 -9.99 -1.16 8.02
CA SER A 12 -10.22 -2.60 8.16
C SER A 12 -10.51 -3.23 6.81
N TYR A 13 -10.04 -4.45 6.58
CA TYR A 13 -10.34 -5.20 5.38
C TYR A 13 -10.50 -6.70 5.64
N GLU A 14 -11.17 -7.39 4.71
CA GLU A 14 -11.40 -8.82 4.72
C GLU A 14 -11.34 -9.36 3.29
N VAL A 15 -10.56 -10.41 3.05
CA VAL A 15 -10.46 -11.10 1.76
C VAL A 15 -11.69 -11.97 1.55
N ARG A 16 -12.50 -11.65 0.52
CA ARG A 16 -13.77 -12.34 0.25
C ARG A 16 -13.69 -13.40 -0.84
N LYS A 17 -13.15 -13.04 -2.00
CA LYS A 17 -13.10 -13.89 -3.19
C LYS A 17 -11.74 -13.77 -3.85
N GLU A 18 -11.14 -14.92 -4.15
CA GLU A 18 -9.86 -14.99 -4.82
C GLU A 18 -10.01 -14.80 -6.34
N THR A 19 -8.98 -14.18 -6.93
CA THR A 19 -8.85 -14.03 -8.39
C THR A 19 -7.84 -15.07 -8.91
N PRO A 20 -7.78 -15.33 -10.23
CA PRO A 20 -6.80 -16.28 -10.80
C PRO A 20 -5.34 -15.94 -10.53
N VAL A 21 -5.04 -14.68 -10.18
CA VAL A 21 -3.68 -14.18 -9.89
C VAL A 21 -3.50 -13.87 -8.40
N ALA A 22 -4.41 -14.33 -7.54
CA ALA A 22 -4.30 -14.14 -6.09
C ALA A 22 -3.09 -14.91 -5.54
N GLU A 23 -2.41 -14.31 -4.57
CA GLU A 23 -1.38 -14.97 -3.77
C GLU A 23 -1.97 -16.14 -2.97
N GLN A 24 -1.23 -17.25 -2.86
CA GLN A 24 -1.69 -18.48 -2.22
C GLN A 24 -0.69 -18.97 -1.16
N PRO A 25 -1.08 -19.03 0.13
CA PRO A 25 -2.36 -18.60 0.70
C PRO A 25 -2.43 -17.08 0.92
N PRO A 26 -3.64 -16.47 0.98
CA PRO A 26 -3.78 -15.08 1.42
C PRO A 26 -3.29 -14.95 2.86
N ASN A 27 -2.25 -14.14 3.08
CA ASN A 27 -1.71 -13.88 4.40
C ASN A 27 -1.34 -12.40 4.56
N PRO A 28 -2.03 -11.64 5.42
CA PRO A 28 -3.20 -12.01 6.22
C PRO A 28 -4.52 -12.09 5.41
N ARG A 29 -5.55 -12.74 5.94
CA ARG A 29 -6.90 -12.77 5.32
C ARG A 29 -7.75 -11.53 5.62
N GLY A 30 -7.27 -10.65 6.47
CA GLY A 30 -7.95 -9.43 6.91
C GLY A 30 -7.30 -8.90 8.17
N GLU A 31 -7.39 -7.59 8.37
CA GLU A 31 -6.85 -6.89 9.54
C GLU A 31 -7.72 -5.70 9.94
N ASP A 32 -7.66 -5.34 11.22
CA ASP A 32 -8.20 -4.11 11.81
C ASP A 32 -7.02 -3.24 12.30
N LEU A 33 -6.86 -2.06 11.71
CA LEU A 33 -5.74 -1.16 11.95
C LEU A 33 -6.24 0.18 12.46
N ASN A 34 -5.54 0.73 13.45
CA ASN A 34 -5.73 2.10 13.93
C ASN A 34 -4.48 2.92 13.62
N ASP A 35 -4.67 4.23 13.38
CA ASP A 35 -3.63 5.19 13.02
C ASP A 35 -2.68 4.64 11.94
N VAL A 36 -3.19 4.57 10.71
CA VAL A 36 -2.51 3.94 9.58
C VAL A 36 -2.57 4.82 8.34
N LEU A 37 -1.46 4.91 7.62
CA LEU A 37 -1.40 5.46 6.28
C LEU A 37 -1.66 4.33 5.27
N VAL A 38 -2.82 4.36 4.62
CA VAL A 38 -3.20 3.37 3.60
C VAL A 38 -2.78 3.88 2.23
N CYS A 39 -2.03 3.09 1.48
CA CYS A 39 -1.55 3.41 0.15
C CYS A 39 -2.26 2.52 -0.88
N PHE A 40 -3.24 3.06 -1.61
CA PHE A 40 -3.79 2.35 -2.77
C PHE A 40 -2.86 2.53 -3.96
N ILE A 41 -2.21 1.44 -4.38
CA ILE A 41 -1.19 1.44 -5.42
C ILE A 41 -1.74 0.81 -6.69
N CYS A 42 -1.53 1.49 -7.82
CA CYS A 42 -1.79 0.96 -9.15
C CYS A 42 -0.50 0.96 -9.96
N TYR A 43 -0.05 -0.24 -10.31
CA TYR A 43 1.05 -0.47 -11.25
C TYR A 43 0.48 -0.51 -12.68
N GLU A 44 1.02 0.34 -13.55
CA GLU A 44 0.55 0.55 -14.92
C GLU A 44 1.53 -0.05 -15.93
N LYS A 45 1.09 -0.32 -17.16
CA LYS A 45 1.93 -0.89 -18.23
C LYS A 45 3.21 -0.08 -18.51
N ASN A 46 3.16 1.24 -18.36
CA ASN A 46 4.32 2.11 -18.59
C ASN A 46 5.37 2.04 -17.46
N ASP A 47 5.11 1.25 -16.43
CA ASP A 47 6.02 1.02 -15.29
C ASP A 47 6.91 -0.22 -15.48
N GLU A 48 6.60 -1.05 -16.48
CA GLU A 48 7.35 -2.26 -16.81
C GLU A 48 8.83 -1.93 -17.08
N ASN A 49 9.74 -2.69 -16.44
CA ASN A 49 11.20 -2.54 -16.50
C ASN A 49 11.75 -1.29 -15.82
N ARG A 50 10.96 -0.65 -14.95
CA ARG A 50 11.35 0.52 -14.14
C ARG A 50 11.07 0.30 -12.66
N GLU A 51 10.98 -0.95 -12.23
CA GLU A 51 10.54 -1.35 -10.90
C GLU A 51 11.44 -0.75 -9.81
N ASP A 52 12.76 -0.84 -9.97
CA ASP A 52 13.74 -0.32 -9.01
C ASP A 52 13.63 1.20 -8.84
N GLU A 53 13.61 1.95 -9.96
CA GLU A 53 13.47 3.41 -9.98
C GLU A 53 12.16 3.86 -9.31
N ILE A 54 11.06 3.18 -9.64
CA ILE A 54 9.73 3.52 -9.13
C ILE A 54 9.62 3.19 -7.64
N ALA A 55 10.17 2.06 -7.21
CA ALA A 55 10.17 1.65 -5.81
C ALA A 55 11.01 2.61 -4.95
N GLU A 56 12.20 3.00 -5.40
CA GLU A 56 13.06 3.96 -4.69
C GLU A 56 12.36 5.31 -4.52
N LYS A 57 11.81 5.85 -5.61
CA LYS A 57 11.07 7.11 -5.57
C LYS A 57 9.82 7.02 -4.70
N PHE A 58 9.13 5.88 -4.69
CA PHE A 58 7.98 5.67 -3.81
C PHE A 58 8.38 5.68 -2.34
N LEU A 59 9.46 4.98 -1.98
CA LEU A 59 9.98 4.93 -0.60
C LEU A 59 10.44 6.30 -0.11
N GLU A 60 11.11 7.09 -0.95
CA GLU A 60 11.53 8.46 -0.61
C GLU A 60 10.32 9.34 -0.27
N ASN A 61 9.29 9.36 -1.13
CA ASN A 61 8.09 10.16 -0.91
C ASN A 61 7.30 9.66 0.32
N LEU A 62 7.11 8.34 0.44
CA LEU A 62 6.42 7.74 1.57
C LEU A 62 7.11 8.08 2.89
N GLY A 63 8.44 8.06 2.95
CA GLY A 63 9.20 8.44 4.14
C GLY A 63 8.91 9.87 4.59
N ILE A 64 8.90 10.81 3.65
CA ILE A 64 8.57 12.23 3.91
C ILE A 64 7.12 12.37 4.40
N ASP A 65 6.17 11.68 3.77
CA ASP A 65 4.75 11.78 4.11
C ASP A 65 4.46 11.20 5.50
N VAL A 66 5.03 10.03 5.80
CA VAL A 66 4.92 9.35 7.11
C VAL A 66 5.51 10.22 8.23
N GLU A 67 6.67 10.85 8.00
CA GLU A 67 7.28 11.77 8.96
C GLU A 67 6.40 12.99 9.22
N ARG A 68 5.84 13.60 8.17
CA ARG A 68 4.97 14.78 8.28
C ARG A 68 3.66 14.51 9.00
N ILE A 69 3.06 13.35 8.73
CA ILE A 69 1.79 12.93 9.35
C ILE A 69 2.02 12.48 10.80
N GLY A 70 3.23 11.97 11.11
CA GLY A 70 3.55 11.38 12.40
C GLY A 70 2.95 9.98 12.59
N CYS A 71 2.52 9.33 11.50
CA CYS A 71 2.01 7.97 11.51
C CYS A 71 3.18 6.98 11.54
N ARG A 72 3.02 5.83 12.20
CA ARG A 72 4.08 4.78 12.23
C ARG A 72 3.71 3.53 11.44
N ARG A 73 2.45 3.41 11.06
CA ARG A 73 1.92 2.21 10.41
C ARG A 73 1.55 2.56 8.98
N VAL A 74 2.03 1.76 8.05
CA VAL A 74 1.68 1.87 6.63
C VAL A 74 1.06 0.55 6.18
N LEU A 75 -0.03 0.65 5.42
CA LEU A 75 -0.63 -0.47 4.70
C LEU A 75 -0.48 -0.20 3.19
N LEU A 76 0.02 -1.18 2.44
CA LEU A 76 0.20 -1.14 0.98
C LEU A 76 -0.85 -2.02 0.29
#